data_AF-A0A2W6C666-F1
#
_entry.id   AF-A0A2W6C666-F1
#
_cell.length_a   1.000
_cell.length_b   1.000
_cell.length_c   1.000
_cell.angle_alpha   90.00
_cell.angle_beta   90.00
_cell.angle_gamma   90.00
#
_symmetry.space_group_name_H-M   'P 1'
#
loop_
_entity.id
_entity.type
_entity.pdbx_description
1 polymer ?
#
loop_
_entity_poly.entity_id
_entity_poly.type
_entity_poly.pdbx_seq_one_letter_code
_entity_poly.pdbx_strand_id
1 'polypeptide(L)' 'MKKPLTIPEEMQPRNVTRADLVVNEGFGLEVDGRMKMVFPSLAAAQKRGRDLKAEFPMLQVK' A
#
# COMPACT_ATOMS: atom_id res chain seq x y z
N MET A 1 -0.61 30.83 40.60
CA MET A 1 -1.73 30.85 39.64
C MET A 1 -1.36 29.96 38.47
N LYS A 2 -2.15 28.90 38.22
CA LYS A 2 -1.91 27.89 37.18
C LYS A 2 -2.26 28.50 35.81
N LYS A 3 -1.29 28.58 34.89
CA LYS A 3 -1.56 28.93 33.48
C LYS A 3 -2.03 27.65 32.77
N PRO A 4 -3.11 27.69 31.98
CA PRO A 4 -3.69 26.49 31.39
C PRO A 4 -2.76 25.91 30.31
N LEU A 5 -2.62 24.58 30.29
CA LEU A 5 -2.06 23.88 29.14
C LEU A 5 -3.06 24.01 27.99
N THR A 6 -2.76 24.89 27.04
CA THR A 6 -3.37 24.85 25.72
C THR A 6 -2.87 23.58 25.03
N ILE A 7 -3.75 22.60 24.92
CA ILE A 7 -3.60 21.44 24.05
C ILE A 7 -3.52 21.99 22.62
N PRO A 8 -2.44 21.78 21.85
CA PRO A 8 -2.48 22.08 20.43
C PRO A 8 -3.42 21.10 19.75
N GLU A 9 -4.56 21.66 19.36
CA GLU A 9 -5.54 21.14 18.42
C GLU A 9 -4.83 20.47 17.23
N GLU A 10 -5.21 19.22 16.99
CA GLU A 10 -5.04 18.48 15.74
C GLU A 10 -3.73 18.75 14.99
N MET A 11 -2.68 18.03 15.37
CA MET A 11 -1.63 17.69 14.40
C MET A 11 -2.32 16.95 13.25
N GLN A 12 -2.71 17.71 12.23
CA GLN A 12 -3.01 17.21 10.89
C GLN A 12 -2.02 16.08 10.61
N PRO A 13 -2.47 14.88 10.19
CA PRO A 13 -1.55 13.85 9.76
C PRO A 13 -0.80 14.40 8.55
N ARG A 14 0.36 15.00 8.81
CA ARG A 14 1.34 15.28 7.77
C ARG A 14 1.61 13.90 7.21
N ASN A 15 1.24 13.68 5.96
CA ASN A 15 1.71 12.55 5.15
C ASN A 15 3.22 12.72 4.95
N VAL A 16 4.00 12.64 6.03
CA VAL A 16 5.40 12.33 6.01
C VAL A 16 5.47 10.83 5.78
N THR A 17 5.34 10.44 4.52
CA THR A 17 5.68 9.08 4.08
C THR A 17 7.19 8.91 4.31
N ARG A 18 7.58 8.55 5.54
CA ARG A 18 8.94 8.09 5.82
C ARG A 18 9.15 6.84 4.97
N ALA A 19 10.12 6.89 4.06
CA ALA A 19 10.50 5.74 3.25
C ALA A 19 10.84 4.51 4.11
N ASP A 20 11.29 4.73 5.35
CA ASP A 20 11.66 3.70 6.32
C ASP A 20 10.47 2.91 6.90
N LEU A 21 9.22 3.35 6.67
CA LEU A 21 8.00 2.82 7.29
C LEU A 21 6.98 2.31 6.27
N VAL A 22 7.39 2.05 5.03
CA VAL A 22 6.52 1.33 4.08
C VAL A 22 6.59 -0.16 4.40
N VAL A 23 6.05 -0.55 5.55
CA VAL A 23 5.67 -1.93 5.78
C VAL A 23 4.41 -2.13 4.95
N ASN A 24 4.57 -2.53 3.70
CA ASN A 24 3.45 -3.04 2.91
C ASN A 24 3.09 -4.40 3.50
N GLU A 25 2.36 -4.40 4.63
CA GLU A 25 1.74 -5.61 5.16
C GLU A 25 0.73 -6.09 4.12
N GLY A 26 1.05 -7.19 3.43
CA GLY A 26 0.20 -7.74 2.39
C GLY A 26 0.95 -8.52 1.31
N PHE A 27 0.24 -8.79 0.22
CA PHE A 27 0.69 -9.58 -0.92
C PHE A 27 0.89 -8.65 -2.11
N GLY A 28 2.14 -8.49 -2.52
CA GLY A 28 2.51 -7.76 -3.73
C GLY A 28 2.03 -8.47 -5.00
N LEU A 29 1.65 -7.67 -5.98
CA LEU A 29 1.45 -8.12 -7.36
C LEU A 29 2.50 -7.44 -8.23
N GLU A 30 3.39 -8.25 -8.78
CA GLU A 30 4.42 -7.82 -9.72
C GLU A 30 3.92 -8.04 -11.15
N VAL A 31 4.10 -7.03 -11.99
CA VAL A 31 3.80 -7.10 -13.42
C VAL A 31 5.01 -6.62 -14.18
N ASP A 32 5.55 -7.46 -15.07
CA ASP A 32 6.73 -7.22 -15.89
C ASP A 32 7.95 -6.76 -15.09
N GLY A 33 8.21 -7.40 -13.94
CA GLY A 33 9.34 -7.06 -13.08
C GLY A 33 9.15 -5.80 -12.24
N ARG A 34 7.93 -5.24 -12.20
CA ARG A 34 7.61 -4.03 -11.42
C ARG A 34 6.45 -4.27 -10.47
N MET A 35 6.65 -3.94 -9.20
CA MET A 35 5.60 -3.93 -8.19
C MET A 35 4.51 -2.94 -8.61
N LYS A 36 3.27 -3.41 -8.78
CA LYS A 36 2.14 -2.57 -9.18
C LYS A 36 1.21 -2.25 -8.02
N MET A 37 0.83 -3.27 -7.25
CA MET A 37 -0.18 -3.16 -6.22
C MET A 37 0.14 -4.10 -5.05
N VAL A 38 -0.42 -3.79 -3.88
CA VAL A 38 -0.38 -4.65 -2.69
C VAL A 38 -1.80 -4.95 -2.28
N PHE A 39 -2.07 -6.21 -1.95
CA PHE A 39 -3.37 -6.68 -1.50
C PHE A 39 -3.30 -7.15 -0.06
N PRO A 40 -4.37 -6.98 0.73
CA PRO A 40 -4.41 -7.48 2.10
C PRO A 40 -4.45 -9.01 2.18
N SER A 41 -4.77 -9.72 1.08
CA SER A 41 -4.84 -11.18 1.05
C SER A 41 -4.27 -11.78 -0.23
N LEU A 42 -3.72 -13.00 -0.11
CA LEU A 42 -3.16 -13.75 -1.24
C LEU A 42 -4.22 -14.03 -2.31
N ALA A 43 -5.42 -14.38 -1.88
CA ALA A 43 -6.53 -14.68 -2.79
C ALA A 43 -6.88 -13.46 -3.67
N ALA A 44 -6.86 -12.25 -3.10
CA ALA A 44 -7.11 -11.03 -3.85
C ALA A 44 -5.99 -10.73 -4.86
N ALA A 45 -4.72 -10.88 -4.45
CA ALA A 45 -3.57 -10.73 -5.34
C ALA A 45 -3.63 -11.74 -6.51
N GLN A 46 -3.87 -13.02 -6.20
CA GLN A 46 -3.97 -14.06 -7.21
C GLN A 46 -5.14 -13.87 -8.16
N LYS A 47 -6.32 -13.48 -7.65
CA LYS A 47 -7.48 -13.19 -8.50
C LYS A 47 -7.12 -12.08 -9.49
N ARG A 48 -6.56 -10.98 -9.00
CA ARG A 48 -6.18 -9.86 -9.86
C ARG A 48 -5.10 -10.26 -10.87
N GLY A 49 -4.14 -11.08 -10.46
CA GLY A 49 -3.11 -11.59 -11.35
C GLY A 49 -3.66 -12.48 -12.47
N ARG A 50 -4.63 -13.35 -12.15
CA ARG A 50 -5.34 -14.17 -13.16
C ARG A 50 -6.15 -13.31 -14.12
N ASP A 51 -6.89 -12.33 -13.60
CA ASP A 51 -7.68 -11.40 -14.41
C ASP A 51 -6.77 -10.64 -15.40
N LEU A 52 -5.62 -10.14 -14.93
CA LEU A 52 -4.62 -9.47 -15.78
C LEU A 52 -4.01 -10.39 -16.83
N LYS A 53 -3.74 -11.65 -16.49
CA LYS A 53 -3.18 -12.62 -17.43
C LYS A 53 -4.20 -13.06 -18.49
N ALA A 54 -5.49 -13.07 -18.14
CA ALA A 54 -6.58 -13.34 -19.08
C ALA A 54 -6.78 -12.19 -20.07
N GLU A 55 -6.72 -10.95 -19.59
CA GLU A 55 -6.86 -9.74 -20.43
C GLU A 55 -5.60 -9.48 -21.26
N PHE A 56 -4.42 -9.72 -20.68
CA PHE A 56 -3.12 -9.49 -21.32
C PHE A 56 -2.21 -10.71 -21.17
N PRO A 57 -2.35 -11.72 -22.06
CA PRO A 57 -1.56 -12.96 -21.98
C PRO A 57 -0.05 -12.76 -22.05
N MET A 58 0.40 -11.63 -22.60
CA MET A 58 1.81 -11.28 -22.75
C MET A 58 2.48 -10.80 -21.44
N LEU A 59 1.72 -10.33 -20.46
CA LEU A 59 2.28 -9.79 -19.21
C LEU A 59 2.90 -10.90 -18.35
N GLN A 60 4.06 -10.64 -17.77
CA GLN A 60 4.62 -11.49 -16.72
C GLN A 60 4.05 -11.07 -15.38
N VAL A 61 3.17 -11.89 -14.80
CA VAL A 61 2.52 -11.61 -13.51
C VAL A 61 3.08 -12.57 -12.45
N LYS A 62 3.52 -12.04 -11.31
CA LYS A 62 4.04 -12.81 -10.15
C LYS A 62 3.42 -12.34 -8.84
#